data_AF-A0A2X3UAQ2-F1
#
_entry.id   AF-A0A2X3UAQ2-F1
#
_cell.length_a   1.000
_cell.length_b   1.000
_cell.length_c   1.000
_cell.angle_alpha   90.00
_cell.angle_beta   90.00
_cell.angle_gamma   90.00
#
_symmetry.space_group_name_H-M   'P 1'
#
loop_
_entity.id
_entity.type
_entity.pdbx_description
1 polymer ?
#
loop_
_entity_poly.entity_id
_entity_poly.type
_entity_poly.pdbx_seq_one_letter_code
_entity_poly.pdbx_strand_id
1 'polypeptide(L)'
;MLNNQEVTIDNAHVVAWSQTIDYSIHLENGFWQSIGTGEGVVNTFRGTGEIYVQSLNLQTFAGLLIDAYQNVHKIKESNLDR
;
A
#
# COMPACT_ATOMS: atom_id res chain seq x y z
N MET A 1 -19.49 2.14 1.21
CA MET A 1 -20.42 1.27 1.94
C MET A 1 -20.57 -0.03 1.17
N LEU A 2 -20.47 -1.16 1.86
CA LEU A 2 -20.66 -2.52 1.36
C LEU A 2 -22.08 -2.98 1.73
N ASN A 3 -22.78 -3.66 0.83
CA ASN A 3 -24.18 -4.08 1.02
C ASN A 3 -24.35 -5.57 0.68
N ASN A 4 -24.02 -6.45 1.63
CA ASN A 4 -23.97 -7.91 1.46
C ASN A 4 -23.17 -8.33 0.20
N GLN A 5 -22.00 -7.72 0.06
CA GLN A 5 -21.12 -7.87 -1.10
C GLN A 5 -19.71 -8.24 -0.64
N GLU A 6 -18.85 -8.51 -1.61
CA GLU A 6 -17.43 -8.75 -1.42
C GLU A 6 -16.62 -7.69 -2.20
N VAL A 7 -15.53 -7.21 -1.61
CA VAL A 7 -14.59 -6.30 -2.28
C VAL A 7 -13.16 -6.60 -1.81
N THR A 8 -12.22 -6.62 -2.76
CA THR A 8 -10.78 -6.73 -2.47
C THR A 8 -10.14 -5.36 -2.67
N ILE A 9 -9.36 -4.92 -1.69
CA ILE A 9 -8.70 -3.61 -1.66
C ILE A 9 -7.23 -3.82 -1.31
N ASP A 10 -6.33 -3.03 -1.90
CA ASP A 10 -4.95 -2.93 -1.44
C ASP A 10 -4.92 -2.56 0.06
N ASN A 11 -4.25 -3.38 0.86
CA ASN A 11 -4.22 -3.19 2.31
C ASN A 11 -3.49 -1.91 2.72
N ALA A 12 -2.57 -1.37 1.92
CA ALA A 12 -1.90 -0.10 2.20
C ALA A 12 -2.87 1.10 2.15
N HIS A 13 -4.02 0.94 1.50
CA HIS A 13 -5.05 1.96 1.37
C HIS A 13 -6.20 1.81 2.38
N VAL A 14 -6.25 0.72 3.14
CA VAL A 14 -7.30 0.50 4.15
C VAL A 14 -6.94 1.22 5.45
N VAL A 15 -7.86 2.03 5.96
CA VAL A 15 -7.70 2.76 7.23
C VAL A 15 -8.48 2.09 8.36
N ALA A 16 -9.75 1.74 8.12
CA ALA A 16 -10.64 1.11 9.09
C ALA A 16 -11.83 0.46 8.37
N TRP A 17 -12.54 -0.43 9.06
CA TRP A 17 -13.79 -1.01 8.58
C TRP A 17 -14.75 -1.28 9.73
N SER A 18 -16.05 -1.43 9.42
CA SER A 18 -17.07 -1.79 10.41
C SER A 18 -16.79 -3.16 11.03
N GLN A 19 -17.03 -3.30 12.34
CA GLN A 19 -16.84 -4.57 13.08
C GLN A 19 -17.70 -5.74 12.55
N THR A 20 -18.76 -5.44 11.80
CA THR A 20 -19.67 -6.42 11.21
C THR A 20 -19.17 -7.02 9.89
N ILE A 21 -18.04 -6.54 9.37
CA ILE A 21 -17.46 -7.00 8.11
C ILE A 21 -16.44 -8.11 8.40
N ASP A 22 -16.62 -9.26 7.74
CA ASP A 22 -15.60 -10.31 7.68
C ASP A 22 -14.45 -9.86 6.77
N TYR A 23 -13.21 -10.19 7.14
CA TYR A 23 -12.03 -9.78 6.36
C TYR A 23 -10.98 -10.90 6.26
N SER A 24 -10.20 -10.86 5.18
CA SER A 24 -9.09 -11.79 4.95
C SER A 24 -7.95 -11.07 4.26
N ILE A 25 -6.79 -11.01 4.93
CA ILE A 25 -5.56 -10.45 4.37
C ILE A 25 -4.78 -11.59 3.69
N HIS A 26 -4.44 -11.41 2.41
CA HIS A 26 -3.70 -12.41 1.63
C HIS A 26 -2.85 -11.75 0.55
N LEU A 27 -2.00 -12.54 -0.10
CA LEU A 27 -1.19 -12.10 -1.22
C LEU A 27 -1.94 -12.31 -2.53
N GLU A 28 -2.04 -11.27 -3.36
CA GLU A 28 -2.55 -11.42 -4.72
C GLU A 28 -1.46 -12.05 -5.60
N ASN A 29 -1.66 -13.31 -5.95
CA ASN A 29 -0.78 -14.14 -6.78
C ASN A 29 0.60 -14.44 -6.15
N GLY A 30 1.27 -15.46 -6.70
CA GLY A 30 2.45 -16.08 -6.08
C GLY A 30 3.54 -15.07 -5.68
N PHE A 31 4.10 -15.28 -4.47
CA PHE A 31 5.15 -14.53 -3.77
C PHE A 31 6.18 -13.77 -4.64
N TRP A 32 6.55 -14.32 -5.79
CA TRP A 32 7.49 -13.70 -6.74
C TRP A 32 7.00 -12.41 -7.40
N GLN A 33 5.69 -12.22 -7.59
CA GLN A 33 5.14 -10.98 -8.18
C GLN A 33 5.06 -9.83 -7.17
N SER A 34 4.79 -10.13 -5.89
CA SER A 34 4.65 -9.11 -4.83
C SER A 34 5.99 -8.49 -4.39
N ILE A 35 7.12 -9.15 -4.64
CA ILE A 35 8.46 -8.65 -4.25
C ILE A 35 8.93 -7.47 -5.12
N GLY A 36 8.51 -7.41 -6.38
CA GLY A 36 8.99 -6.40 -7.33
C GLY A 36 8.36 -5.01 -7.13
N THR A 37 7.16 -4.95 -6.56
CA THR A 37 6.34 -3.73 -6.46
C THR A 37 6.21 -3.22 -5.03
N GLY A 38 6.45 -4.06 -4.01
CA GLY A 38 6.12 -3.74 -2.61
C GLY A 38 4.61 -3.67 -2.32
N GLU A 39 3.80 -3.87 -3.37
CA GLU A 39 2.35 -3.87 -3.39
C GLU A 39 1.91 -5.28 -3.78
N GLY A 40 1.03 -5.89 -2.99
CA GLY A 40 0.62 -7.28 -3.21
C GLY A 40 -0.05 -7.92 -2.02
N VAL A 41 -0.04 -7.27 -0.86
CA VAL A 41 -0.91 -7.62 0.27
C VAL A 41 -2.26 -6.93 0.05
N VAL A 42 -3.28 -7.74 -0.19
CA VAL A 42 -4.66 -7.26 -0.34
C VAL A 42 -5.49 -7.70 0.87
N ASN A 43 -6.61 -7.03 1.07
CA ASN A 43 -7.61 -7.41 2.06
C ASN A 43 -8.97 -7.56 1.36
N THR A 44 -9.55 -8.75 1.45
CA THR A 44 -10.90 -9.05 0.94
C THR A 44 -11.90 -8.92 2.08
N PHE A 45 -12.88 -8.03 1.89
CA PHE A 45 -13.95 -7.72 2.83
C PHE A 45 -15.27 -8.30 2.34
N ARG A 46 -16.05 -8.92 3.22
CA ARG A 46 -17.38 -9.45 2.91
C ARG A 46 -18.40 -9.07 3.97
N GLY A 47 -19.57 -8.57 3.56
CA GLY A 47 -20.69 -8.27 4.46
C GLY A 47 -21.38 -6.94 4.18
N THR A 48 -21.93 -6.32 5.22
CA THR A 48 -22.60 -5.02 5.16
C THR A 48 -21.99 -4.06 6.18
N GLY A 49 -21.61 -2.87 5.74
CA GLY A 49 -20.98 -1.84 6.58
C GLY A 49 -20.14 -0.84 5.79
N GLU A 50 -19.25 -0.14 6.47
CA GLU A 50 -18.37 0.86 5.88
C GLU A 50 -16.91 0.38 5.87
N ILE A 51 -16.20 0.77 4.82
CA ILE A 51 -14.76 0.59 4.70
C ILE A 51 -14.20 1.99 4.41
N TYR A 52 -13.26 2.44 5.25
CA TYR A 52 -12.60 3.72 5.14
C TYR A 52 -11.29 3.52 4.41
N VAL A 53 -11.14 4.18 3.27
CA VAL A 53 -9.95 4.11 2.41
C VAL A 53 -9.26 5.47 2.33
N GLN A 54 -7.94 5.45 2.23
CA GLN A 54 -7.14 6.63 1.93
C GLN A 54 -6.71 6.63 0.46
N SER A 55 -6.61 7.82 -0.14
CA SER A 55 -6.16 7.96 -1.53
C SER A 55 -4.65 7.86 -1.70
N LEU A 56 -3.89 8.11 -0.63
CA LEU A 56 -2.43 8.13 -0.66
C LEU A 56 -1.85 6.96 0.12
N ASN A 57 -0.86 6.29 -0.48
CA ASN A 57 -0.09 5.24 0.16
C ASN A 57 1.14 5.85 0.85
N LEU A 58 1.24 5.67 2.17
CA LEU A 58 2.36 6.19 2.96
C LEU A 58 3.69 5.55 2.58
N GLN A 59 3.70 4.29 2.13
CA GLN A 59 4.90 3.57 1.71
C GLN A 59 5.45 4.15 0.41
N THR A 60 4.58 4.40 -0.59
CA THR A 60 4.95 5.10 -1.82
C THR A 60 5.50 6.50 -1.51
N PHE A 61 4.84 7.22 -0.61
CA PHE A 61 5.32 8.55 -0.19
C PHE A 61 6.70 8.48 0.48
N ALA A 62 6.93 7.52 1.37
CA ALA A 62 8.23 7.29 1.98
C ALA A 62 9.31 6.93 0.95
N GLY A 63 8.97 6.09 -0.04
CA GLY A 63 9.87 5.75 -1.16
C GLY A 63 10.31 6.99 -1.93
N LEU A 64 9.38 7.89 -2.28
CA LEU A 64 9.70 9.15 -2.95
C LEU A 64 10.65 10.04 -2.12
N LEU A 65 10.46 10.09 -0.80
CA LEU A 65 11.35 10.85 0.09
C LEU A 65 12.76 10.25 0.14
N ILE A 66 12.85 8.91 0.21
CA ILE A 66 14.13 8.20 0.21
C ILE A 66 14.85 8.45 -1.11
N ASP A 67 14.18 8.30 -2.25
CA ASP A 67 14.77 8.52 -3.57
C ASP A 67 15.27 9.96 -3.74
N ALA A 68 14.46 10.94 -3.31
CA ALA A 68 14.85 12.34 -3.32
C ALA A 68 16.10 12.59 -2.46
N TYR A 69 16.15 12.01 -1.26
CA TYR A 69 17.31 12.13 -0.37
C TYR A 69 18.58 11.51 -0.99
N GLN A 70 18.47 10.31 -1.56
CA GLN A 70 19.60 9.62 -2.19
C GLN A 70 20.12 10.39 -3.41
N ASN A 71 19.24 10.98 -4.21
CA ASN A 71 19.63 11.80 -5.36
C ASN A 71 20.42 13.05 -4.93
N VAL A 72 19.98 13.74 -3.87
CA VAL A 72 20.71 14.90 -3.33
C VAL A 72 22.08 14.48 -2.80
N HIS A 73 22.19 13.32 -2.14
CA HIS A 73 23.45 12.83 -1.61
C HIS A 73 24.45 12.52 -2.74
N LYS A 74 24.02 11.79 -3.78
CA LYS A 74 24.85 11.47 -4.97
C LYS A 74 25.36 12.73 -5.68
N ILE A 75 24.54 13.76 -5.81
CA ILE A 75 24.95 15.02 -6.43
C ILE A 75 26.04 15.71 -5.59
N LYS A 76 25.93 15.70 -4.26
CA LYS A 76 26.96 16.28 -3.39
C LYS A 76 28.29 15.55 -3.52
N GLU A 77 28.29 14.22 -3.51
CA GLU A 77 29.51 13.42 -3.71
C GLU A 77 30.16 13.72 -5.08
N SER A 78 29.38 13.74 -6.16
CA SER A 78 29.92 14.03 -7.50
C SER A 78 30.54 15.42 -7.68
N ASN A 79 30.19 16.38 -6.82
CA ASN A 79 30.74 17.73 -6.84
C ASN A 79 31.95 17.89 -5.92
N LEU A 80 32.15 16.97 -4.97
CA LEU A 80 33.35 16.92 -4.11
C LEU A 80 34.52 16.23 -4.82
N ASP A 81 34.24 15.35 -5.79
CA ASP A 81 35.22 14.65 -6.62
C ASP A 81 35.70 15.46 -7.84
N ARG A 82 35.31 16.74 -7.96
CA ARG A 82 35.76 17.70 -8.99
C ARG A 82 36.64 18.78 -8.38
#